data_AF-A0A024P600-F1
#
_entry.id   AF-A0A024P600-F1
#
_cell.length_a   1.000
_cell.length_b   1.000
_cell.length_c   1.000
_cell.angle_alpha   90.00
_cell.angle_beta   90.00
_cell.angle_gamma   90.00
#
_symmetry.space_group_name_H-M   'P 1'
#
loop_
_entity.id
_entity.type
_entity.pdbx_description
1 polymer ?
#
loop_
_entity_poly.entity_id
_entity_poly.type
_entity_poly.pdbx_seq_one_letter_code
_entity_poly.pdbx_strand_id
1 'polypeptide(L)'
;MEEKKLKKVLSKFDLLFLALGAMLGWGWVVLSGTWITEAGSFGAVIAFTIGGFLVVCVGLNYAELSSAMPKVGGEHEYVHRALGKKFSFVASWAITLGYVSVATFEAVALPTVIDYLLPEYQAGYLWTIAGWDVHLNWVLIGSVGALIITFINYIGLKQAAVLQTIFTLMIVSVGLVLIFGSSFLGDPGNLSPAFVGGMGGIMTILVMVPFLFVGFDVIPQVAEEAKLASPENWGFFDRLCRHCGCVLPSDYFRCRIRTKS
;
A
#
# COMPACT_ATOMS: atom_id res chain seq x y z
N MET A 1 -4.06 -28.55 -12.28
CA MET A 1 -4.98 -27.42 -12.50
C MET A 1 -4.58 -26.79 -13.81
N GLU A 2 -5.52 -26.63 -14.72
CA GLU A 2 -5.32 -25.98 -16.01
C GLU A 2 -4.93 -24.52 -15.76
N GLU A 3 -3.70 -24.11 -16.08
CA GLU A 3 -3.25 -22.72 -15.90
C GLU A 3 -4.01 -21.82 -16.88
N LYS A 4 -5.13 -21.26 -16.43
CA LYS A 4 -5.81 -20.18 -17.14
C LYS A 4 -4.87 -18.97 -17.20
N LYS A 5 -4.24 -18.78 -18.36
CA LYS A 5 -3.33 -17.68 -18.63
C LYS A 5 -4.07 -16.34 -18.50
N LEU A 6 -3.74 -15.57 -17.47
CA LEU A 6 -4.33 -14.24 -17.26
C LEU A 6 -3.95 -13.29 -18.41
N LYS A 7 -4.87 -12.37 -18.75
CA LYS A 7 -4.62 -11.40 -19.80
C LYS A 7 -3.67 -10.33 -19.28
N LYS A 8 -2.53 -10.15 -19.94
CA LYS A 8 -1.57 -9.10 -19.61
C LYS A 8 -2.11 -7.73 -20.04
N VAL A 9 -2.80 -7.05 -19.14
CA VAL A 9 -3.49 -5.78 -19.42
C VAL A 9 -2.76 -4.56 -18.84
N LEU A 10 -1.96 -4.73 -17.78
CA LEU A 10 -1.30 -3.64 -17.06
C LEU A 10 0.03 -3.24 -17.69
N SER A 11 0.23 -1.95 -17.91
CA SER A 11 1.53 -1.36 -18.27
C SER A 11 2.43 -1.18 -17.04
N LYS A 12 3.74 -0.94 -17.27
CA LYS A 12 4.68 -0.60 -16.19
C LYS A 12 4.28 0.66 -15.43
N PHE A 13 3.73 1.65 -16.14
CA PHE A 13 3.23 2.87 -15.51
C PHE A 13 1.98 2.61 -14.68
N ASP A 14 1.05 1.79 -15.19
CA ASP A 14 -0.14 1.39 -14.43
C ASP A 14 0.25 0.71 -13.11
N LEU A 15 1.27 -0.15 -13.12
CA LEU A 15 1.79 -0.80 -11.90
C LEU A 15 2.42 0.19 -10.93
N LEU A 16 3.18 1.17 -11.42
CA LEU A 16 3.79 2.20 -10.59
C LEU A 16 2.72 3.04 -9.90
N PHE A 17 1.73 3.54 -10.66
CA PHE A 17 0.65 4.36 -10.12
C PHE A 17 -0.33 3.56 -9.27
N LEU A 18 -0.49 2.27 -9.53
CA LEU A 18 -1.23 1.34 -8.68
C LEU A 18 -0.55 1.19 -7.31
N ALA A 19 0.76 0.94 -7.28
CA ALA A 19 1.50 0.80 -6.03
C ALA A 19 1.58 2.11 -5.25
N LEU A 20 1.90 3.22 -5.91
CA LEU A 20 1.91 4.55 -5.29
C LEU A 20 0.51 4.93 -4.77
N GLY A 21 -0.52 4.64 -5.55
CA GLY A 21 -1.90 4.91 -5.17
C GLY A 21 -2.40 4.07 -4.00
N ALA A 22 -2.00 2.79 -3.96
CA ALA A 22 -2.34 1.90 -2.86
C ALA A 22 -1.65 2.32 -1.55
N MET A 23 -0.45 2.90 -1.61
CA MET A 23 0.25 3.45 -0.44
C MET A 23 -0.28 4.82 -0.02
N LEU A 24 -0.65 5.68 -0.97
CA LEU A 24 -1.17 7.03 -0.70
C LEU A 24 -2.68 7.00 -0.38
N GLY A 25 -3.03 6.46 0.79
CA GLY A 25 -4.41 6.41 1.30
C GLY A 25 -4.84 7.65 2.09
N TRP A 26 -5.94 7.55 2.84
CA TRP A 26 -6.45 8.64 3.70
C TRP A 26 -5.59 8.90 4.94
N GLY A 27 -4.65 8.00 5.24
CA GLY A 27 -3.87 8.04 6.48
C GLY A 27 -3.22 9.40 6.73
N TRP A 28 -2.62 10.02 5.71
CA TRP A 28 -1.97 11.31 5.87
C TRP A 28 -2.94 12.49 5.96
N VAL A 29 -4.11 12.40 5.34
CA VAL A 29 -5.13 13.46 5.41
C VAL A 29 -5.78 13.48 6.80
N VAL A 30 -6.10 12.31 7.34
CA VAL A 30 -6.85 12.18 8.59
C VAL A 30 -5.93 12.13 9.82
N LEU A 31 -4.77 11.47 9.75
CA LEU A 31 -3.89 11.28 10.90
C LEU A 31 -2.77 12.32 11.03
N SER A 32 -2.54 13.20 10.03
CA SER A 32 -1.47 14.21 10.12
C SER A 32 -1.56 15.08 11.37
N GLY A 33 -2.77 15.49 11.77
CA GLY A 33 -2.98 16.20 13.03
C GLY A 33 -2.48 15.41 14.24
N THR A 34 -2.81 14.11 14.30
CA THR A 34 -2.40 13.21 15.38
C THR A 34 -0.87 13.09 15.45
N TRP A 35 -0.19 12.99 14.30
CA TRP A 35 1.27 12.92 14.23
C TRP A 35 1.93 14.15 14.84
N ILE A 36 1.40 15.34 14.53
CA ILE A 36 1.94 16.60 15.08
C ILE A 36 1.61 16.72 16.57
N THR A 37 0.40 16.35 17.01
CA THR A 37 0.03 16.46 18.42
C THR A 37 0.73 15.45 19.32
N GLU A 38 1.08 14.27 18.81
CA GLU A 38 1.72 13.22 19.62
C GLU A 38 3.24 13.35 19.67
N ALA A 39 3.90 13.60 18.53
CA ALA A 39 5.37 13.63 18.46
C ALA A 39 5.96 15.02 18.21
N GLY A 40 5.15 16.01 17.82
CA GLY A 40 5.62 17.29 17.31
C GLY A 40 6.11 17.20 15.86
N SER A 41 6.33 18.35 15.24
CA SER A 41 6.66 18.45 13.81
C SER A 41 7.96 17.72 13.44
N PHE A 42 9.03 17.91 14.21
CA PHE A 42 10.30 17.23 13.96
C PHE A 42 10.28 15.76 14.44
N GLY A 43 9.55 15.47 15.52
CA GLY A 43 9.37 14.10 15.99
C GLY A 43 8.68 13.21 14.94
N ALA A 44 7.64 13.73 14.28
CA ALA A 44 6.96 13.05 13.17
C ALA A 44 7.92 12.82 11.98
N VAL A 45 8.70 13.82 11.58
CA VAL A 45 9.69 13.68 10.49
C VAL A 45 10.70 12.58 10.78
N ILE A 46 11.21 12.50 12.02
CA ILE A 46 12.15 11.45 12.42
C ILE A 46 11.48 10.07 12.38
N ALA A 47 10.26 9.95 12.91
CA ALA A 47 9.51 8.69 12.89
C ALA A 47 9.27 8.19 11.46
N PHE A 48 8.83 9.07 10.55
CA PHE A 48 8.62 8.73 9.14
C PHE A 48 9.93 8.42 8.41
N THR A 49 11.04 9.09 8.74
CA THR A 49 12.34 8.82 8.13
C THR A 49 12.85 7.43 8.52
N ILE A 50 12.80 7.08 9.81
CA ILE A 50 13.23 5.77 10.30
C ILE A 50 12.30 4.67 9.77
N GLY A 51 10.99 4.85 9.91
CA GLY A 51 10.01 3.86 9.45
C GLY A 51 10.03 3.69 7.93
N GLY A 52 10.15 4.78 7.19
CA GLY A 52 10.29 4.75 5.73
C GLY A 52 11.56 4.02 5.29
N PHE A 53 12.69 4.22 5.97
CA PHE A 53 13.92 3.46 5.70
C PHE A 53 13.73 1.96 5.90
N LEU A 54 13.06 1.54 6.98
CA LEU A 54 12.74 0.13 7.23
C LEU A 54 11.83 -0.45 6.14
N VAL A 55 10.81 0.29 5.72
CA VAL A 55 9.90 -0.13 4.63
C VAL A 55 10.65 -0.24 3.30
N VAL A 56 11.60 0.65 3.00
CA VAL A 56 12.45 0.54 1.79
C VAL A 56 13.26 -0.75 1.82
N CYS A 57 13.86 -1.12 2.95
CA CYS A 57 14.56 -2.40 3.07
C CYS A 57 13.63 -3.59 2.81
N VAL A 58 12.39 -3.56 3.31
CA VAL A 58 11.39 -4.59 3.02
C VAL A 58 11.02 -4.60 1.52
N GLY A 59 10.75 -3.42 0.94
CA GLY A 59 10.40 -3.27 -0.46
C GLY A 59 11.47 -3.79 -1.43
N LEU A 60 12.76 -3.62 -1.08
CA LEU A 60 13.88 -4.19 -1.86
C LEU A 60 13.86 -5.73 -1.86
N ASN A 61 13.61 -6.35 -0.70
CA ASN A 61 13.45 -7.82 -0.63
C ASN A 61 12.27 -8.31 -1.49
N TYR A 62 11.15 -7.57 -1.46
CA TYR A 62 9.98 -7.88 -2.29
C TYR A 62 10.26 -7.70 -3.78
N ALA A 63 11.04 -6.69 -4.17
CA ALA A 63 11.44 -6.47 -5.55
C ALA A 63 12.29 -7.63 -6.09
N GLU A 64 13.20 -8.17 -5.26
CA GLU A 64 14.00 -9.35 -5.60
C GLU A 64 13.12 -10.61 -5.76
N LEU A 65 12.24 -10.87 -4.79
CA LEU A 65 11.34 -12.02 -4.80
C LEU A 65 10.36 -11.97 -5.97
N SER A 66 9.75 -10.82 -6.25
CA SER A 66 8.80 -10.61 -7.35
C SER A 66 9.45 -10.77 -8.72
N SER A 67 10.73 -10.39 -8.83
CA SER A 67 11.50 -10.59 -10.05
C SER A 67 11.89 -12.07 -10.25
N ALA A 68 12.24 -12.77 -9.17
CA ALA A 68 12.63 -14.17 -9.21
C ALA A 68 11.44 -15.13 -9.45
N MET A 69 10.27 -14.80 -8.91
CA MET A 69 9.06 -15.63 -8.96
C MET A 69 7.84 -14.80 -9.40
N PRO A 70 7.71 -14.48 -10.70
CA PRO A 70 6.61 -13.66 -11.22
C PRO A 70 5.33 -14.49 -11.39
N LYS A 71 4.81 -15.01 -10.28
CA LYS A 71 3.55 -15.74 -10.20
C LYS A 71 2.49 -14.92 -9.49
N VAL A 72 1.23 -15.13 -9.87
CA VAL A 72 0.09 -14.52 -9.19
C VAL A 72 -0.01 -15.08 -7.76
N GLY A 73 -0.38 -14.24 -6.80
CA GLY A 73 -0.51 -14.63 -5.39
C GLY A 73 0.63 -14.15 -4.47
N GLY A 74 1.65 -13.49 -5.00
CA GLY A 74 2.67 -12.75 -4.24
C GLY A 74 3.21 -13.49 -3.02
N GLU A 75 2.92 -12.97 -1.84
CA GLU A 75 3.44 -13.46 -0.56
C GLU A 75 3.06 -14.91 -0.28
N HIS A 76 1.86 -15.34 -0.70
CA HIS A 76 1.41 -16.73 -0.52
C HIS A 76 2.39 -17.70 -1.18
N GLU A 77 2.76 -17.41 -2.43
CA GLU A 77 3.67 -18.23 -3.22
C GLU A 77 5.09 -18.18 -2.65
N TYR A 78 5.54 -17.02 -2.18
CA TYR A 78 6.87 -16.86 -1.57
C TYR A 78 7.01 -17.74 -0.31
N VAL A 79 6.04 -17.66 0.60
CA VAL A 79 6.04 -18.45 1.84
C VAL A 79 5.82 -19.93 1.53
N HIS A 80 4.95 -20.26 0.58
CA HIS A 80 4.74 -21.64 0.16
C HIS A 80 6.02 -22.28 -0.36
N ARG A 81 6.80 -21.53 -1.16
CA ARG A 81 8.06 -22.00 -1.74
C ARG A 81 9.16 -22.16 -0.70
N ALA A 82 9.23 -21.26 0.29
CA ALA A 82 10.28 -21.23 1.29
C ALA A 82 10.04 -22.19 2.48
N LEU A 83 8.80 -22.21 3.00
CA LEU A 83 8.47 -22.88 4.27
C LEU A 83 7.42 -24.00 4.11
N GLY A 84 6.80 -24.13 2.95
CA GLY A 84 5.81 -25.15 2.65
C GLY A 84 4.38 -24.78 3.07
N LYS A 85 3.47 -25.73 2.88
CA LYS A 85 2.01 -25.51 2.92
C LYS A 85 1.47 -24.99 4.25
N LYS A 86 1.99 -25.45 5.39
CA LYS A 86 1.47 -25.06 6.72
C LYS A 86 1.71 -23.58 7.02
N PHE A 87 2.93 -23.11 6.81
CA PHE A 87 3.29 -21.71 7.05
C PHE A 87 2.64 -20.77 6.03
N SER A 88 2.53 -21.20 4.78
CA SER A 88 1.82 -20.46 3.73
C SER A 88 0.33 -20.27 4.06
N PHE A 89 -0.32 -21.29 4.61
CA PHE A 89 -1.71 -21.16 5.08
C PHE A 89 -1.86 -20.10 6.18
N VAL A 90 -0.98 -20.13 7.19
CA VAL A 90 -1.01 -19.13 8.28
C VAL A 90 -0.72 -17.73 7.76
N ALA A 91 0.28 -17.58 6.88
CA ALA A 91 0.64 -16.29 6.29
C ALA A 91 -0.51 -15.70 5.47
N SER A 92 -1.19 -16.51 4.64
CA SER A 92 -2.33 -16.05 3.84
C SER A 92 -3.52 -15.65 4.69
N TRP A 93 -3.79 -16.35 5.80
CA TRP A 93 -4.83 -15.91 6.73
C TRP A 93 -4.47 -14.59 7.40
N ALA A 94 -3.21 -14.40 7.81
CA ALA A 94 -2.75 -13.12 8.37
C ALA A 94 -2.91 -11.97 7.36
N ILE A 95 -2.52 -12.19 6.10
CA ILE A 95 -2.67 -11.20 5.02
C ILE A 95 -4.15 -10.90 4.74
N THR A 96 -5.00 -11.93 4.70
CA THR A 96 -6.44 -11.77 4.46
C THR A 96 -7.07 -10.91 5.55
N LEU A 97 -6.77 -11.18 6.83
CA LEU A 97 -7.25 -10.38 7.95
C LEU A 97 -6.68 -8.96 7.92
N GLY A 98 -5.43 -8.80 7.50
CA GLY A 98 -4.82 -7.51 7.23
C GLY A 98 -5.61 -6.69 6.22
N TYR A 99 -5.92 -7.25 5.04
CA TYR A 99 -6.72 -6.56 4.03
C TYR A 99 -8.16 -6.28 4.45
N VAL A 100 -8.78 -7.18 5.22
CA VAL A 100 -10.11 -6.91 5.81
C VAL A 100 -10.05 -5.68 6.72
N SER A 101 -9.01 -5.57 7.56
CA SER A 101 -8.84 -4.41 8.44
C SER A 101 -8.66 -3.10 7.65
N VAL A 102 -7.88 -3.13 6.56
CA VAL A 102 -7.69 -1.97 5.68
C VAL A 102 -9.01 -1.59 5.00
N ALA A 103 -9.74 -2.55 4.46
CA ALA A 103 -11.04 -2.29 3.83
C ALA A 103 -12.04 -1.67 4.82
N THR A 104 -12.05 -2.12 6.08
CA THR A 104 -12.90 -1.51 7.12
C THR A 104 -12.46 -0.11 7.50
N PHE A 105 -11.15 0.16 7.55
CA PHE A 105 -10.62 1.51 7.81
C PHE A 105 -11.00 2.48 6.69
N GLU A 106 -10.85 2.06 5.44
CA GLU A 106 -11.17 2.86 4.25
C GLU A 106 -12.68 3.18 4.14
N ALA A 107 -13.55 2.24 4.54
CA ALA A 107 -15.00 2.47 4.57
C ALA A 107 -15.44 3.56 5.57
N VAL A 108 -14.66 3.77 6.63
CA VAL A 108 -14.87 4.79 7.68
C VAL A 108 -14.24 6.13 7.28
N ALA A 109 -13.18 6.11 6.48
CA ALA A 109 -12.44 7.31 6.10
C ALA A 109 -13.29 8.28 5.25
N LEU A 110 -13.98 7.77 4.22
CA LEU A 110 -14.82 8.60 3.34
C LEU A 110 -15.88 9.42 4.10
N PRO A 111 -16.77 8.81 4.92
CA PRO A 111 -17.80 9.58 5.63
C PRO A 111 -17.21 10.53 6.69
N THR A 112 -16.03 10.21 7.25
CA THR A 112 -15.30 11.09 8.17
C THR A 112 -14.81 12.35 7.46
N VAL A 113 -14.31 12.25 6.23
CA VAL A 113 -13.89 13.43 5.46
C VAL A 113 -15.09 14.29 5.07
N ILE A 114 -16.22 13.68 4.71
CA ILE A 114 -17.45 14.43 4.44
C ILE A 114 -17.91 15.17 5.70
N ASP A 115 -17.69 14.59 6.88
CA ASP A 115 -18.02 15.24 8.16
C ASP A 115 -17.18 16.49 8.43
N TYR A 116 -15.87 16.39 8.16
CA TYR A 116 -14.99 17.55 8.22
C TYR A 116 -15.37 18.66 7.23
N LEU A 117 -15.93 18.31 6.07
CA LEU A 117 -16.31 19.29 5.04
C LEU A 117 -17.71 19.88 5.25
N LEU A 118 -18.66 19.09 5.76
CA LEU A 118 -20.07 19.45 5.91
C LEU A 118 -20.63 19.04 7.28
N PRO A 119 -20.26 19.70 8.39
CA PRO A 119 -20.63 19.25 9.74
C PRO A 119 -22.16 19.11 9.97
N GLU A 120 -22.98 19.81 9.18
CA GLU A 120 -24.44 19.82 9.31
C GLU A 120 -25.15 18.63 8.64
N TYR A 121 -24.46 17.73 7.91
CA TYR A 121 -25.11 16.59 7.25
C TYR A 121 -25.45 15.43 8.19
N GLN A 122 -24.91 15.47 9.41
CA GLN A 122 -25.04 14.44 10.45
C GLN A 122 -26.51 14.34 10.91
N ALA A 123 -27.22 13.30 10.45
CA ALA A 123 -28.60 13.03 10.86
C ALA A 123 -28.78 11.57 11.25
N GLY A 124 -29.67 11.37 12.24
CA GLY A 124 -30.01 10.04 12.77
C GLY A 124 -28.90 9.48 13.66
N TYR A 125 -28.73 10.04 14.85
CA TYR A 125 -27.84 9.47 15.88
C TYR A 125 -28.21 8.00 16.13
N LEU A 126 -27.21 7.13 16.12
CA LEU A 126 -27.37 5.71 16.36
C LEU A 126 -26.82 5.31 17.73
N TRP A 127 -25.51 5.40 17.90
CA TRP A 127 -24.81 5.02 19.12
C TRP A 127 -23.45 5.71 19.22
N THR A 128 -22.83 5.67 20.41
CA THR A 128 -21.46 6.14 20.63
C THR A 128 -20.56 4.95 20.95
N ILE A 129 -19.42 4.83 20.26
CA ILE A 129 -18.37 3.84 20.59
C ILE A 129 -17.07 4.59 20.89
N ALA A 130 -16.46 4.33 22.05
CA ALA A 130 -15.15 4.89 22.42
C ALA A 130 -15.04 6.42 22.27
N GLY A 131 -16.13 7.15 22.53
CA GLY A 131 -16.19 8.62 22.40
C GLY A 131 -16.44 9.13 20.99
N TRP A 132 -16.73 8.26 20.02
CA TRP A 132 -17.13 8.60 18.65
C TRP A 132 -18.62 8.39 18.44
N ASP A 133 -19.33 9.45 18.03
CA ASP A 133 -20.76 9.42 17.76
C ASP A 133 -21.04 8.94 16.34
N VAL A 134 -21.71 7.80 16.23
CA VAL A 134 -22.04 7.18 14.94
C VAL A 134 -23.45 7.60 14.53
N HIS A 135 -23.54 8.16 13.32
CA HIS A 135 -24.78 8.64 12.73
C HIS A 135 -25.18 7.79 11.51
N LEU A 136 -26.48 7.69 11.24
CA LEU A 136 -27.02 6.86 10.17
C LEU A 136 -26.48 7.27 8.80
N ASN A 137 -26.45 8.57 8.51
CA ASN A 137 -25.91 9.08 7.25
C ASN A 137 -24.43 8.71 7.06
N TRP A 138 -23.65 8.77 8.14
CA TRP A 138 -22.23 8.40 8.13
C TRP A 138 -22.05 6.91 7.76
N VAL A 139 -22.84 6.02 8.38
CA VAL A 139 -22.80 4.58 8.08
C VAL A 139 -23.25 4.29 6.66
N LEU A 140 -24.29 4.98 6.19
CA LEU A 140 -24.82 4.81 4.82
C LEU A 140 -23.79 5.22 3.77
N ILE A 141 -23.13 6.37 3.94
CA ILE A 141 -22.10 6.84 3.02
C ILE A 141 -20.93 5.85 2.95
N GLY A 142 -20.42 5.40 4.11
CA GLY A 142 -19.34 4.41 4.15
C GLY A 142 -19.72 3.09 3.48
N SER A 143 -20.91 2.57 3.80
CA SER A 143 -21.42 1.30 3.26
C SER A 143 -21.67 1.38 1.75
N VAL A 144 -22.33 2.45 1.28
CA VAL A 144 -22.59 2.67 -0.15
C VAL A 144 -21.28 2.88 -0.91
N GLY A 145 -20.34 3.65 -0.36
CA GLY A 145 -19.00 3.82 -0.93
C GLY A 145 -18.28 2.48 -1.11
N ALA A 146 -18.26 1.64 -0.09
CA ALA A 146 -17.64 0.31 -0.15
C ALA A 146 -18.32 -0.59 -1.20
N LEU A 147 -19.65 -0.55 -1.31
CA LEU A 147 -20.39 -1.30 -2.34
C LEU A 147 -20.07 -0.81 -3.76
N ILE A 148 -19.95 0.50 -3.97
CA ILE A 148 -19.57 1.08 -5.26
C ILE A 148 -18.17 0.62 -5.67
N ILE A 149 -17.19 0.70 -4.76
CA ILE A 149 -15.82 0.23 -5.02
C ILE A 149 -15.81 -1.28 -5.31
N THR A 150 -16.57 -2.07 -4.55
CA THR A 150 -16.72 -3.51 -4.78
C THR A 150 -17.29 -3.79 -6.18
N PHE A 151 -18.30 -3.03 -6.60
CA PHE A 151 -18.88 -3.14 -7.93
C PHE A 151 -17.87 -2.79 -9.03
N ILE A 152 -17.10 -1.70 -8.87
CA ILE A 152 -16.03 -1.31 -9.81
C ILE A 152 -14.98 -2.43 -9.93
N ASN A 153 -14.57 -3.01 -8.80
CA ASN A 153 -13.62 -4.13 -8.78
C ASN A 153 -14.16 -5.37 -9.49
N TYR A 154 -15.48 -5.57 -9.52
CA TYR A 154 -16.11 -6.68 -10.24
C TYR A 154 -16.14 -6.49 -11.77
N ILE A 155 -16.19 -5.26 -12.28
CA ILE A 155 -16.28 -5.00 -13.73
C ILE A 155 -14.94 -5.29 -14.44
N GLY A 156 -13.81 -4.95 -13.80
CA GLY A 156 -12.50 -5.40 -14.30
C GLY A 156 -11.30 -4.57 -13.86
N LEU A 157 -10.18 -5.28 -13.70
CA LEU A 157 -8.92 -4.75 -13.18
C LEU A 157 -8.32 -3.60 -14.01
N LYS A 158 -8.50 -3.60 -15.33
CA LYS A 158 -8.02 -2.50 -16.19
C LYS A 158 -8.74 -1.18 -15.88
N GLN A 159 -10.05 -1.21 -15.61
CA GLN A 159 -10.80 0.00 -15.27
C GLN A 159 -10.41 0.51 -13.88
N ALA A 160 -10.26 -0.40 -12.91
CA ALA A 160 -9.76 -0.07 -11.58
C ALA A 160 -8.37 0.59 -11.63
N ALA A 161 -7.45 0.06 -12.44
CA ALA A 161 -6.11 0.63 -12.60
C ALA A 161 -6.10 2.04 -13.22
N VAL A 162 -6.99 2.32 -14.17
CA VAL A 162 -7.13 3.67 -14.75
C VAL A 162 -7.68 4.65 -13.71
N LEU A 163 -8.74 4.28 -12.98
CA LEU A 163 -9.29 5.11 -11.90
C LEU A 163 -8.23 5.37 -10.83
N GLN A 164 -7.50 4.34 -10.42
CA GLN A 164 -6.41 4.47 -9.47
C GLN A 164 -5.37 5.46 -9.96
N THR A 165 -4.93 5.35 -11.23
CA THR A 165 -3.94 6.26 -11.80
C THR A 165 -4.40 7.72 -11.74
N ILE A 166 -5.67 7.98 -12.05
CA ILE A 166 -6.26 9.33 -11.96
C ILE A 166 -6.25 9.82 -10.51
N PHE A 167 -6.71 9.01 -9.56
CA PHE A 167 -6.72 9.38 -8.14
C PHE A 167 -5.31 9.62 -7.58
N THR A 168 -4.34 8.77 -7.93
CA THR A 168 -2.94 8.94 -7.52
C THR A 168 -2.38 10.26 -8.05
N LEU A 169 -2.63 10.60 -9.33
CA LEU A 169 -2.19 11.88 -9.90
C LEU A 169 -2.81 13.08 -9.20
N MET A 170 -4.10 13.01 -8.83
CA MET A 170 -4.76 14.07 -8.08
C MET A 170 -4.16 14.24 -6.68
N ILE A 171 -3.96 13.14 -5.94
CA ILE A 171 -3.38 13.19 -4.59
C ILE A 171 -1.95 13.72 -4.62
N VAL A 172 -1.12 13.27 -5.57
CA VAL A 172 0.24 13.79 -5.75
C VAL A 172 0.21 15.28 -6.05
N SER A 173 -0.74 15.72 -6.88
CA SER A 173 -0.92 17.15 -7.21
C SER A 173 -1.30 17.98 -5.98
N VAL A 174 -2.22 17.49 -5.15
CA VAL A 174 -2.58 18.14 -3.86
C VAL A 174 -1.37 18.20 -2.93
N GLY A 175 -0.62 17.11 -2.81
CA GLY A 175 0.61 17.08 -2.00
C GLY A 175 1.64 18.13 -2.44
N LEU A 176 1.86 18.26 -3.75
CA LEU A 176 2.73 19.31 -4.31
C LEU A 176 2.22 20.71 -3.97
N VAL A 177 0.91 20.97 -4.14
CA VAL A 177 0.30 22.25 -3.78
C VAL A 177 0.50 22.58 -2.30
N LEU A 178 0.36 21.60 -1.40
CA LEU A 178 0.60 21.80 0.04
C LEU A 178 2.07 22.11 0.35
N ILE A 179 3.02 21.41 -0.28
CA ILE A 179 4.46 21.65 -0.08
C ILE A 179 4.86 23.06 -0.57
N PHE A 180 4.46 23.42 -1.79
CA PHE A 180 4.75 24.75 -2.34
C PHE A 180 4.00 25.83 -1.56
N GLY A 181 2.71 25.62 -1.27
CA GLY A 181 1.89 26.53 -0.46
C GLY A 181 2.50 26.80 0.91
N SER A 182 2.94 25.77 1.61
CA SER A 182 3.63 25.91 2.91
C SER A 182 4.97 26.64 2.78
N SER A 183 5.66 26.52 1.64
CA SER A 183 6.96 27.18 1.44
C SER A 183 6.83 28.68 1.19
N PHE A 184 5.71 29.14 0.59
CA PHE A 184 5.47 30.55 0.29
C PHE A 184 4.58 31.27 1.31
N LEU A 185 3.62 30.57 1.93
CA LEU A 185 2.61 31.14 2.83
C LEU A 185 2.74 30.66 4.28
N GLY A 186 3.62 29.69 4.56
CA GLY A 186 3.75 29.08 5.88
C GLY A 186 4.47 29.99 6.88
N ASP A 187 3.96 30.04 8.11
CA ASP A 187 4.63 30.66 9.25
C ASP A 187 5.50 29.60 9.97
N PRO A 188 6.83 29.83 10.10
CA PRO A 188 7.72 28.95 10.87
C PRO A 188 7.30 28.75 12.33
N GLY A 189 6.48 29.65 12.91
CA GLY A 189 5.91 29.50 14.25
C GLY A 189 5.06 28.24 14.41
N ASN A 190 4.41 27.78 13.33
CA ASN A 190 3.59 26.56 13.33
C ASN A 190 4.41 25.26 13.43
N LEU A 191 5.74 25.33 13.29
CA LEU A 191 6.62 24.19 13.52
C LEU A 191 6.81 23.89 15.02
N SER A 192 6.42 24.83 15.89
CA SER A 192 6.47 24.65 17.34
C SER A 192 5.15 24.06 17.87
N PRO A 193 5.20 23.09 18.80
CA PRO A 193 6.38 22.44 19.38
C PRO A 193 7.06 21.46 18.41
N ALA A 194 8.40 21.55 18.32
CA ALA A 194 9.20 20.66 17.48
C ALA A 194 9.12 19.20 17.93
N PHE A 195 9.02 18.98 19.24
CA PHE A 195 8.92 17.67 19.86
C PHE A 195 7.81 17.69 20.91
N VAL A 196 6.93 16.69 20.84
CA VAL A 196 5.89 16.39 21.84
C VAL A 196 6.07 14.93 22.26
N GLY A 197 5.81 14.62 23.54
CA GLY A 197 5.90 13.24 24.04
C GLY A 197 7.31 12.60 24.03
N GLY A 198 8.35 13.34 23.63
CA GLY A 198 9.73 12.86 23.56
C GLY A 198 9.88 11.60 22.71
N MET A 199 10.68 10.63 23.16
CA MET A 199 10.85 9.36 22.46
C MET A 199 9.55 8.53 22.41
N GLY A 200 8.64 8.71 23.38
CA GLY A 200 7.35 8.03 23.40
C GLY A 200 6.46 8.43 22.22
N GLY A 201 6.34 9.73 21.95
CA GLY A 201 5.58 10.25 20.81
C GLY A 201 6.17 9.83 19.46
N ILE A 202 7.50 9.83 19.35
CA ILE A 202 8.17 9.33 18.12
C ILE A 202 7.86 7.84 17.91
N MET A 203 7.85 7.04 18.97
CA MET A 203 7.56 5.61 18.90
C MET A 203 6.10 5.31 18.54
N THR A 204 5.12 6.10 19.01
CA THR A 204 3.72 5.89 18.62
C THR A 204 3.53 6.07 17.13
N ILE A 205 4.12 7.10 16.53
CA ILE A 205 4.09 7.29 15.08
C ILE A 205 4.86 6.19 14.36
N LEU A 206 6.07 5.85 14.83
CA LEU A 206 6.92 4.85 14.19
C LEU A 206 6.21 3.49 14.04
N VAL A 207 5.40 3.09 15.03
CA VAL A 207 4.62 1.85 14.99
C VAL A 207 3.47 1.92 13.97
N MET A 208 2.92 3.10 13.70
CA MET A 208 1.90 3.32 12.67
C MET A 208 2.50 3.34 11.26
N VAL A 209 3.78 3.69 11.09
CA VAL A 209 4.40 3.84 9.77
C VAL A 209 4.26 2.61 8.88
N PRO A 210 4.56 1.37 9.30
CA PRO A 210 4.37 0.19 8.46
C PRO A 210 2.95 0.03 7.94
N PHE A 211 1.94 0.37 8.75
CA PHE A 211 0.54 0.36 8.33
C PHE A 211 0.24 1.41 7.25
N LEU A 212 0.81 2.62 7.40
CA LEU A 212 0.63 3.71 6.43
C LEU A 212 1.30 3.46 5.07
N PHE A 213 2.29 2.57 5.01
CA PHE A 213 2.95 2.17 3.77
C PHE A 213 2.48 0.83 3.19
N VAL A 214 1.40 0.24 3.74
CA VAL A 214 0.77 -0.94 3.12
C VAL A 214 0.29 -0.56 1.71
N GLY A 215 0.53 -1.43 0.72
CA GLY A 215 0.13 -1.18 -0.67
C GLY A 215 1.22 -1.48 -1.70
N PHE A 216 2.51 -1.52 -1.32
CA PHE A 216 3.59 -1.92 -2.23
C PHE A 216 3.49 -3.40 -2.66
N ASP A 217 2.87 -4.22 -1.82
CA ASP A 217 2.59 -5.64 -1.99
C ASP A 217 1.49 -5.93 -3.03
N VAL A 218 0.83 -4.90 -3.57
CA VAL A 218 -0.09 -5.07 -4.71
C VAL A 218 0.64 -5.51 -5.98
N ILE A 219 1.90 -5.09 -6.17
CA ILE A 219 2.70 -5.40 -7.37
C ILE A 219 2.87 -6.90 -7.57
N PRO A 220 3.38 -7.67 -6.59
CA PRO A 220 3.55 -9.11 -6.76
C PRO A 220 2.21 -9.85 -6.91
N GLN A 221 1.11 -9.33 -6.36
CA GLN A 221 -0.21 -9.94 -6.51
C GLN A 221 -0.75 -9.87 -7.94
N VAL A 222 -0.43 -8.80 -8.69
CA VAL A 222 -0.86 -8.62 -10.10
C VAL A 222 0.23 -8.97 -11.12
N ALA A 223 1.31 -9.63 -10.70
CA ALA A 223 2.50 -9.85 -11.52
C ALA A 223 2.24 -10.62 -12.83
N GLU A 224 1.25 -11.52 -12.87
CA GLU A 224 0.89 -12.26 -14.09
C GLU A 224 0.06 -11.44 -15.09
N GLU A 225 -0.60 -10.37 -14.62
CA GLU A 225 -1.40 -9.45 -15.43
C GLU A 225 -0.59 -8.24 -15.92
N ALA A 226 0.63 -8.10 -15.39
CA ALA A 226 1.62 -7.13 -15.81
C ALA A 226 2.26 -7.46 -17.16
N LYS A 227 2.36 -6.45 -18.03
CA LYS A 227 3.22 -6.46 -19.22
C LYS A 227 4.67 -6.15 -18.81
N LEU A 228 5.28 -7.10 -18.10
CA LEU A 228 6.71 -7.04 -17.80
C LEU A 228 7.52 -7.27 -19.09
N ALA A 229 8.61 -6.51 -19.27
CA ALA A 229 9.60 -6.83 -20.30
C ALA A 229 10.28 -8.16 -19.92
N SER A 230 10.61 -9.00 -20.91
CA SER A 230 11.19 -10.31 -20.65
C SER A 230 12.48 -10.20 -19.81
N PRO A 231 12.81 -11.22 -19.00
CA PRO A 231 14.03 -11.27 -18.18
C PRO A 231 15.32 -11.50 -19.00
N GLU A 232 15.42 -10.94 -20.21
CA GLU A 232 16.54 -11.16 -21.13
C GLU A 232 17.74 -10.23 -20.85
N ASN A 233 17.55 -9.14 -20.09
CA ASN A 233 18.60 -8.14 -19.81
C ASN A 233 19.30 -8.30 -18.43
N TRP A 234 19.28 -9.48 -17.83
CA TRP A 234 19.81 -9.76 -16.47
C TRP A 234 21.34 -9.88 -16.37
N GLY A 235 22.12 -9.40 -17.35
CA GLY A 235 23.57 -9.63 -17.44
C GLY A 235 24.44 -9.07 -16.29
N PHE A 236 23.91 -8.18 -15.45
CA PHE A 236 24.58 -7.64 -14.28
C PHE A 236 24.33 -8.50 -13.02
N PHE A 237 23.08 -8.85 -12.74
CA PHE A 237 22.68 -9.64 -11.57
C PHE A 237 23.11 -11.12 -11.69
N ASP A 238 23.06 -11.67 -12.90
CA ASP A 238 23.51 -13.03 -13.22
C ASP A 238 25.04 -13.17 -13.00
N ARG A 239 25.78 -12.06 -13.00
CA ARG A 239 27.21 -11.99 -12.65
C ARG A 239 27.43 -11.95 -11.14
N LEU A 240 26.57 -11.26 -10.40
CA LEU A 240 26.63 -11.16 -8.94
C LEU A 240 26.23 -12.49 -8.26
N CYS A 241 25.14 -13.11 -8.69
CA CYS A 241 24.66 -14.38 -8.12
C CYS A 241 25.63 -15.56 -8.36
N ARG A 242 26.38 -15.56 -9.48
CA ARG A 242 27.46 -16.54 -9.73
C ARG A 242 28.60 -16.44 -8.72
N HIS A 243 28.86 -15.25 -8.19
CA HIS A 243 29.90 -15.04 -7.18
C HIS A 243 29.47 -15.51 -5.79
N CYS A 244 28.16 -15.46 -5.50
CA CYS A 244 27.59 -15.89 -4.22
C CYS A 244 27.16 -17.37 -4.17
N GLY A 245 27.40 -18.16 -5.22
CA GLY A 245 27.01 -19.57 -5.26
C GLY A 245 25.49 -19.81 -5.25
N CYS A 246 24.68 -18.78 -5.54
CA CYS A 246 23.23 -18.91 -5.64
C CYS A 246 22.84 -19.53 -6.98
N VAL A 247 21.89 -20.46 -6.96
CA VAL A 247 21.30 -21.03 -8.18
C VAL A 247 20.62 -19.91 -8.96
N LEU A 248 21.07 -19.68 -10.19
CA LEU A 248 20.60 -18.57 -11.01
C LEU A 248 19.14 -18.76 -11.44
N PRO A 249 18.35 -17.69 -11.55
CA PRO A 249 17.07 -17.70 -12.26
C PRO A 249 17.24 -18.18 -13.73
N SER A 250 18.37 -17.88 -14.36
CA SER A 250 18.70 -18.29 -15.73
C SER A 250 18.93 -19.81 -15.86
N ASP A 251 19.52 -20.45 -14.85
CA ASP A 251 19.67 -21.90 -14.78
C ASP A 251 18.33 -22.61 -14.53
N TYR A 252 17.44 -21.98 -13.77
CA TYR A 252 16.07 -22.48 -13.53
C TYR A 252 15.22 -22.48 -14.81
N PHE A 253 15.29 -21.42 -15.61
CA PHE A 253 14.63 -21.36 -16.93
C PHE A 253 15.22 -22.37 -17.92
N ARG A 254 16.55 -22.56 -17.93
CA ARG A 254 17.22 -23.52 -18.82
C ARG A 254 16.92 -24.97 -18.43
N CYS A 255 16.75 -25.27 -17.13
CA CYS A 255 16.31 -26.58 -16.64
C CYS A 255 14.87 -26.90 -17.06
N ARG A 256 13.95 -25.92 -17.00
CA ARG A 256 12.54 -26.11 -17.38
C ARG A 256 12.32 -26.29 -18.89
N ILE A 257 13.18 -25.71 -19.74
CA ILE A 257 13.19 -25.96 -21.19
C ILE A 257 13.69 -27.38 -21.49
N ARG A 258 14.66 -27.90 -20.73
CA ARG A 258 15.20 -29.25 -20.92
C ARG A 258 14.28 -30.37 -20.43
N THR A 259 13.34 -30.08 -19.52
CA THR A 259 12.33 -31.04 -19.04
C THR A 259 11.05 -31.07 -19.90
N LYS A 260 11.01 -30.35 -21.03
CA LYS A 260 9.92 -30.37 -22.02
C LYS A 260 10.41 -30.83 -23.41
N SER A 261 11.34 -31.80 -23.47
CA SER A 261 11.59 -32.61 -24.66
C SER A 261 11.23 -34.06 -24.40
#